data_AF-A0A447JF66-F1
#
_entry.id   AF-A0A447JF66-F1
#
_cell.length_a   1.000
_cell.length_b   1.000
_cell.length_c   1.000
_cell.angle_alpha   90.00
_cell.angle_beta   90.00
_cell.angle_gamma   90.00
#
_symmetry.space_group_name_H-M   'P 1'
#
loop_
_entity.id
_entity.type
_entity.pdbx_description
1 polymer ?
#
loop_
_entity_poly.entity_id
_entity_poly.type
_entity_poly.pdbx_seq_one_letter_code
_entity_poly.pdbx_strand_id
1 'polypeptide(L)'
;MDKLRYAQDKAASKPTKSSELAWIKLRWKAPQGSESTLAEFPVVMGKMPIFADASEDFRFRAAVAAFGQKLRGSETLADTTWPQIIKWGEQARGEDRQGYRAEFIKLVKTGGRLVSLSVRGCLYCRHPLLRQALLRLISGPWLFVAARSSTS
;
A
#
# COMPACT_ATOMS: atom_id res chain seq x y z
N MET A 1 -22.46 17.44 -21.53
CA MET A 1 -22.28 16.69 -20.27
C MET A 1 -22.37 15.21 -20.59
N ASP A 2 -21.39 14.41 -20.15
CA ASP A 2 -21.33 12.97 -20.43
C ASP A 2 -22.31 12.20 -19.53
N LYS A 3 -23.01 11.20 -20.08
CA LYS A 3 -24.05 10.45 -19.37
C LYS A 3 -23.38 9.45 -18.43
N LEU A 4 -23.65 9.54 -17.12
CA LEU A 4 -23.06 8.67 -16.10
C LEU A 4 -23.48 7.20 -16.31
N ARG A 5 -22.57 6.38 -16.86
CA ARG A 5 -22.80 4.96 -17.17
C ARG A 5 -23.05 4.06 -15.95
N TYR A 6 -22.55 4.49 -14.79
CA TYR A 6 -22.63 3.77 -13.51
C TYR A 6 -23.58 4.43 -12.50
N ALA A 7 -24.33 5.46 -12.89
CA ALA A 7 -25.42 5.94 -12.06
C ALA A 7 -26.47 4.83 -11.93
N GLN A 8 -26.84 4.48 -10.70
CA GLN A 8 -27.83 3.45 -10.43
C GLN A 8 -29.24 4.03 -10.65
N ASP A 9 -29.91 3.62 -11.72
CA ASP A 9 -31.37 3.67 -11.78
C ASP A 9 -31.91 2.49 -10.97
N LYS A 10 -32.72 2.77 -9.93
CA LYS A 10 -33.29 1.78 -8.99
C LYS A 10 -34.18 0.69 -9.64
N ALA A 11 -34.39 0.72 -10.95
CA ALA A 11 -35.28 -0.18 -11.65
C ALA A 11 -34.63 -0.75 -12.93
N ALA A 12 -33.76 -1.76 -12.78
CA ALA A 12 -33.51 -2.84 -13.74
C ALA A 12 -32.19 -3.57 -13.40
N SER A 13 -32.22 -4.43 -12.38
CA SER A 13 -31.12 -5.37 -12.13
C SER A 13 -31.22 -6.59 -13.05
N LYS A 14 -30.86 -6.40 -14.34
CA LYS A 14 -30.38 -7.53 -15.15
C LYS A 14 -28.87 -7.68 -14.91
N PRO A 15 -28.39 -8.84 -14.40
CA PRO A 15 -26.98 -9.04 -14.08
C PRO A 15 -26.19 -9.37 -15.36
N THR A 16 -26.01 -8.39 -16.24
CA THR A 16 -25.14 -8.55 -17.43
C THR A 16 -23.84 -7.73 -17.31
N LYS A 17 -23.75 -6.84 -16.31
CA LYS A 17 -22.57 -6.00 -16.05
C LYS A 17 -21.62 -6.54 -14.95
N SER A 18 -21.81 -7.77 -14.47
CA SER A 18 -21.09 -8.26 -13.27
C SER A 18 -19.58 -8.47 -13.47
N SER A 19 -19.12 -8.57 -14.72
CA SER A 19 -17.70 -8.81 -15.03
C SER A 19 -16.93 -7.55 -15.45
N GLU A 20 -17.57 -6.39 -15.60
CA GLU A 20 -16.93 -5.10 -15.96
C GLU A 20 -16.55 -4.34 -14.67
N LEU A 21 -15.26 -4.10 -14.45
CA LEU A 21 -14.73 -3.38 -13.28
C LEU A 21 -14.77 -1.87 -13.46
N ALA A 22 -14.39 -1.40 -14.65
CA ALA A 22 -14.22 0.01 -14.93
C ALA A 22 -14.30 0.27 -16.44
N TRP A 23 -14.65 1.51 -16.80
CA TRP A 23 -14.58 2.03 -18.15
C TRP A 23 -13.60 3.19 -18.18
N ILE A 24 -12.49 3.01 -18.89
CA ILE A 24 -11.43 4.01 -18.98
C ILE A 24 -11.65 4.83 -20.25
N LYS A 25 -11.73 6.15 -20.09
CA LYS A 25 -11.72 7.12 -21.19
C LYS A 25 -10.39 7.87 -21.16
N LEU A 26 -9.49 7.54 -22.08
CA LEU A 26 -8.18 8.17 -22.20
C LEU A 26 -8.17 9.10 -23.40
N ARG A 27 -7.99 10.40 -23.13
CA ARG A 27 -7.65 11.36 -24.18
C ARG A 27 -6.13 11.47 -24.27
N TRP A 28 -5.60 11.26 -25.46
CA TRP A 28 -4.18 11.42 -25.72
C TRP A 28 -3.97 12.17 -27.04
N LYS A 29 -2.74 12.64 -27.22
CA LYS A 29 -2.32 13.41 -28.39
C LYS A 29 -0.97 12.88 -28.83
N ALA A 30 -0.80 12.64 -30.13
CA ALA A 30 0.48 12.21 -30.67
C ALA A 30 1.51 13.36 -30.54
N PRO A 31 2.82 13.07 -30.38
CA PRO A 31 3.84 14.10 -30.17
C PRO A 31 3.87 15.19 -31.24
N GLN A 32 3.58 14.82 -32.49
CA GLN A 32 3.53 15.71 -33.66
C GLN A 32 2.11 16.02 -34.15
N GLY A 33 1.09 15.46 -33.50
CA GLY A 33 -0.31 15.70 -33.87
C GLY A 33 -0.80 17.00 -33.24
N SER A 34 -1.75 17.68 -33.88
CA SER A 34 -2.45 18.85 -33.30
C SER A 34 -3.76 18.45 -32.61
N GLU A 35 -4.38 17.35 -33.05
CA GLU A 35 -5.68 16.88 -32.58
C GLU A 35 -5.58 15.84 -31.45
N SER A 36 -6.53 15.88 -30.52
CA SER A 36 -6.64 14.92 -29.42
C SER A 36 -7.55 13.76 -29.82
N THR A 37 -7.07 12.53 -29.66
CA THR A 37 -7.84 11.31 -29.87
C THR A 37 -8.40 10.80 -28.54
N LEU A 38 -9.67 10.40 -28.54
CA LEU A 38 -10.32 9.74 -27.43
C LEU A 38 -10.26 8.22 -27.65
N ALA A 39 -9.69 7.50 -26.69
CA ALA A 39 -9.69 6.04 -26.65
C ALA A 39 -10.53 5.57 -25.46
N GLU A 40 -11.38 4.57 -25.67
CA GLU A 40 -12.28 4.02 -24.65
C GLU A 40 -12.05 2.52 -24.50
N PHE A 41 -11.85 2.07 -23.26
CA PHE A 41 -11.53 0.68 -22.97
C PHE A 41 -12.34 0.14 -21.77
N PRO A 42 -13.06 -0.98 -21.94
CA PRO A 42 -13.62 -1.72 -20.82
C PRO A 42 -12.53 -2.51 -20.10
N VAL A 43 -12.51 -2.43 -18.77
CA VAL A 43 -11.75 -3.32 -17.89
C VAL A 43 -12.69 -4.41 -17.40
N VAL A 44 -12.42 -5.66 -17.77
CA VAL A 44 -13.24 -6.81 -17.38
C VAL A 44 -12.44 -7.81 -16.55
N MET A 45 -13.01 -8.32 -15.45
CA MET A 45 -12.37 -9.27 -14.53
C MET A 45 -11.81 -10.50 -15.24
N GLY A 46 -12.60 -11.10 -16.14
CA GLY A 46 -12.24 -12.39 -16.78
C GLY A 46 -11.15 -12.31 -17.85
N LYS A 47 -10.67 -11.11 -18.20
CA LYS A 47 -9.59 -10.93 -19.20
C LYS A 47 -8.33 -10.30 -18.60
N MET A 48 -8.23 -10.19 -17.28
CA MET A 48 -7.03 -9.64 -16.66
C MET A 48 -5.88 -10.65 -16.75
N PRO A 49 -4.73 -10.27 -17.34
CA PRO A 49 -3.56 -11.13 -17.35
C PRO A 49 -3.09 -11.36 -15.91
N ILE A 50 -2.57 -12.57 -15.64
CA ILE A 50 -1.96 -12.85 -14.35
C ILE A 50 -0.65 -12.06 -14.22
N PHE A 51 -0.30 -11.68 -12.99
CA PHE A 51 0.91 -10.88 -12.75
C PHE A 51 2.20 -11.54 -13.28
N ALA A 52 2.23 -12.88 -13.30
CA ALA A 52 3.35 -13.64 -13.84
C ALA A 52 3.56 -13.40 -15.36
N ASP A 53 2.50 -13.09 -16.10
CA ASP A 53 2.56 -12.89 -17.56
C ASP A 53 2.91 -11.44 -17.93
N ALA A 54 2.95 -10.52 -16.96
CA ALA A 54 3.36 -9.14 -17.20
C ALA A 54 4.82 -9.07 -17.67
N SER A 55 5.20 -8.01 -18.38
CA SER A 55 6.59 -7.85 -18.82
C SER A 55 7.57 -7.78 -17.64
N GLU A 56 8.82 -8.18 -17.87
CA GLU A 56 9.89 -8.06 -16.86
C GLU A 56 9.96 -6.64 -16.30
N ASP A 57 9.91 -5.64 -17.16
CA ASP A 57 9.92 -4.23 -16.76
C ASP A 57 8.76 -3.87 -15.84
N PHE A 58 7.56 -4.36 -16.14
CA PHE A 58 6.40 -4.10 -15.31
C PHE A 58 6.54 -4.75 -13.93
N ARG A 59 6.95 -6.02 -13.89
CA ARG A 59 7.17 -6.75 -12.63
C ARG A 59 8.26 -6.09 -11.78
N PHE A 60 9.34 -5.62 -12.41
CA PHE A 60 10.41 -4.90 -11.72
C PHE A 60 9.92 -3.58 -11.13
N ARG A 61 9.22 -2.75 -11.92
CA ARG A 61 8.65 -1.47 -11.47
C ARG A 61 7.63 -1.66 -10.35
N ALA A 62 6.82 -2.72 -10.42
CA ALA A 62 5.90 -3.09 -9.36
C ALA A 62 6.65 -3.44 -8.06
N ALA A 63 7.76 -4.18 -8.14
CA ALA A 63 8.61 -4.46 -6.98
C ALA A 63 9.21 -3.19 -6.36
N VAL A 64 9.66 -2.23 -7.18
CA VAL A 64 10.17 -0.92 -6.72
C VAL A 64 9.08 -0.12 -6.01
N ALA A 65 7.88 -0.05 -6.60
CA ALA A 65 6.75 0.65 -6.00
C ALA A 65 6.33 0.00 -4.68
N ALA A 66 6.23 -1.34 -4.64
CA ALA A 66 5.91 -2.09 -3.43
C ALA A 66 6.94 -1.84 -2.32
N PHE A 67 8.24 -1.82 -2.65
CA PHE A 67 9.32 -1.51 -1.73
C PHE A 67 9.14 -0.12 -1.08
N GLY A 68 8.94 0.92 -1.90
CA GLY A 68 8.76 2.29 -1.41
C GLY A 68 7.51 2.45 -0.53
N GLN A 69 6.39 1.83 -0.92
CA GLN A 69 5.16 1.85 -0.13
C GLN A 69 5.31 1.08 1.20
N LYS A 70 6.07 -0.03 1.20
CA LYS A 70 6.36 -0.81 2.41
C LYS A 70 7.19 -0.01 3.41
N LEU A 71 8.19 0.75 2.93
CA LEU A 71 8.99 1.66 3.77
C LEU A 71 8.16 2.79 4.39
N ARG A 72 7.14 3.27 3.68
CA ARG A 72 6.21 4.29 4.19
C ARG A 72 5.23 3.74 5.23
N GLY A 73 5.11 2.41 5.37
CA GLY A 73 4.13 1.79 6.26
C GLY A 73 2.69 1.87 5.72
N SER A 74 2.50 1.83 4.40
CA SER A 74 1.15 1.87 3.82
C SER A 74 0.33 0.63 4.20
N GLU A 75 -0.89 0.83 4.70
CA GLU A 75 -1.83 -0.24 5.07
C GLU A 75 -2.28 -1.07 3.86
N THR A 76 -2.35 -0.45 2.67
CA THR A 76 -2.75 -1.12 1.43
C THR A 76 -1.79 -2.22 0.96
N LEU A 77 -0.58 -2.28 1.52
CA LEU A 77 0.44 -3.29 1.23
C LEU A 77 0.86 -4.05 2.50
N ALA A 78 0.01 -4.07 3.53
CA ALA A 78 0.25 -4.79 4.77
C ALA A 78 0.59 -6.27 4.52
N ASP A 79 -0.17 -6.93 3.64
CA ASP A 79 -0.05 -8.36 3.33
C ASP A 79 1.15 -8.69 2.43
N THR A 80 1.73 -7.70 1.74
CA THR A 80 2.87 -7.94 0.85
C THR A 80 4.15 -8.09 1.66
N THR A 81 4.73 -9.29 1.70
CA THR A 81 5.93 -9.57 2.51
C THR A 81 7.22 -9.12 1.82
N TRP A 82 8.29 -8.86 2.58
CA TRP A 82 9.61 -8.56 2.01
C TRP A 82 10.13 -9.66 1.04
N PRO A 83 10.00 -10.96 1.36
CA PRO A 83 10.33 -12.03 0.42
C PRO A 83 9.55 -11.98 -0.89
N GLN A 84 8.27 -11.56 -0.85
CA GLN A 84 7.46 -11.44 -2.06
C GLN A 84 7.99 -10.35 -3.00
N ILE A 85 8.41 -9.20 -2.45
CA ILE A 85 9.01 -8.10 -3.20
C ILE A 85 10.34 -8.53 -3.82
N ILE A 86 11.17 -9.27 -3.05
CA ILE A 86 12.43 -9.83 -3.54
C ILE A 86 12.18 -10.79 -4.70
N LYS A 87 11.20 -11.70 -4.56
CA LYS A 87 10.83 -12.66 -5.60
C LYS A 87 10.42 -11.97 -6.90
N TRP A 88 9.61 -10.91 -6.82
CA TRP A 88 9.23 -10.13 -8.00
C TRP A 88 10.43 -9.45 -8.66
N GLY A 89 11.35 -8.90 -7.88
CA GLY A 89 12.60 -8.34 -8.39
C GLY A 89 13.46 -9.39 -9.09
N GLU A 90 13.64 -10.57 -8.49
CA GLU A 90 14.44 -11.67 -9.04
C GLU A 90 13.84 -12.23 -10.34
N GLN A 91 12.51 -12.43 -10.38
CA GLN A 91 11.77 -12.84 -11.59
C GLN A 91 11.76 -11.79 -12.71
N ALA A 92 12.22 -10.57 -12.41
CA ALA A 92 12.23 -9.45 -13.31
C ALA A 92 13.66 -8.92 -13.58
N ARG A 93 14.70 -9.65 -13.18
CA ARG A 93 16.09 -9.23 -13.38
C ARG A 93 16.48 -9.19 -14.86
N GLY A 94 16.10 -10.19 -15.65
CA GLY A 94 16.46 -10.26 -17.07
C GLY A 94 17.99 -10.28 -17.30
N GLU A 95 18.43 -9.73 -18.43
CA GLU A 95 19.85 -9.65 -18.82
C GLU A 95 20.68 -8.70 -17.93
N ASP A 96 20.06 -7.65 -17.38
CA ASP A 96 20.65 -6.68 -16.43
C ASP A 96 22.13 -6.30 -16.72
N ARG A 97 22.43 -5.86 -17.95
CA ARG A 97 23.80 -5.59 -18.42
C ARG A 97 24.59 -4.61 -17.54
N GLN A 98 23.88 -3.71 -16.86
CA GLN A 98 24.46 -2.69 -15.98
C GLN A 98 24.34 -3.03 -14.49
N GLY A 99 23.67 -4.14 -14.13
CA GLY A 99 23.55 -4.63 -12.75
C GLY A 99 22.58 -3.86 -11.85
N TYR A 100 21.83 -2.88 -12.37
CA TYR A 100 20.97 -2.04 -11.54
C TYR A 100 19.83 -2.82 -10.89
N ARG A 101 19.27 -3.82 -11.58
CA ARG A 101 18.19 -4.64 -11.00
C ARG A 101 18.73 -5.53 -9.91
N ALA A 102 19.92 -6.09 -10.08
CA ALA A 102 20.62 -6.88 -9.07
C ALA A 102 20.93 -6.04 -7.81
N GLU A 103 21.42 -4.81 -7.98
CA GLU A 103 21.71 -3.91 -6.86
C GLU A 103 20.43 -3.49 -6.12
N PHE A 104 19.33 -3.23 -6.85
CA PHE A 104 18.03 -3.01 -6.21
C PHE A 104 17.61 -4.21 -5.35
N ILE A 105 17.69 -5.44 -5.87
CA ILE A 105 17.34 -6.66 -5.12
C ILE A 105 18.19 -6.78 -3.85
N LYS A 106 19.49 -6.49 -3.93
CA LYS A 106 20.41 -6.48 -2.79
C LYS A 106 20.03 -5.43 -1.74
N LEU A 107 19.61 -4.24 -2.19
CA LEU A 107 19.09 -3.18 -1.32
C LEU A 107 17.81 -3.64 -0.60
N VAL A 108 16.85 -4.25 -1.30
CA VAL A 108 15.62 -4.75 -0.67
C VAL A 108 15.92 -5.82 0.38
N LYS A 109 16.85 -6.74 0.09
CA LYS A 109 17.30 -7.77 1.04
C LYS A 109 17.87 -7.15 2.32
N THR A 110 18.63 -6.06 2.18
CA THR A 110 19.25 -5.35 3.31
C THR A 110 18.22 -4.51 4.07
N GLY A 111 17.44 -3.69 3.37
CA GLY A 111 16.42 -2.82 3.97
C GLY A 111 15.31 -3.60 4.67
N GLY A 112 14.83 -4.70 4.09
CA GLY A 112 13.83 -5.57 4.71
C GLY A 112 14.33 -6.18 6.02
N ARG A 113 15.61 -6.54 6.10
CA ARG A 113 16.23 -7.05 7.34
C ARG A 113 16.23 -5.97 8.43
N LEU A 114 16.70 -4.76 8.11
CA LEU A 114 16.81 -3.65 9.06
C LEU A 114 15.45 -3.21 9.62
N VAL A 115 14.44 -3.05 8.76
CA VAL A 115 13.09 -2.67 9.20
C VAL A 115 12.46 -3.75 10.08
N SER A 116 12.68 -5.04 9.76
CA SER A 116 12.18 -6.15 10.59
C SER A 116 12.83 -6.23 11.98
N LEU A 117 14.05 -5.69 12.14
CA LEU A 117 14.77 -5.64 13.41
C LEU A 117 14.32 -4.45 14.26
N SER A 118 14.08 -3.29 13.64
CA SER A 118 13.58 -2.10 14.33
C SER A 118 12.20 -2.32 14.96
N VAL A 119 11.31 -3.07 14.30
CA VAL A 119 9.97 -3.36 14.84
C VAL A 119 10.03 -4.33 16.03
N ARG A 120 11.03 -5.23 16.08
CA ARG A 120 11.24 -6.14 17.21
C ARG A 120 11.84 -5.46 18.44
N GLY A 121 12.54 -4.33 18.27
CA GLY A 121 13.03 -3.49 19.38
C GLY A 121 11.92 -2.68 20.07
N CYS A 122 10.73 -2.60 19.50
CA CYS A 122 9.59 -1.87 20.06
C CYS A 122 8.58 -2.83 20.71
N LEU A 123 9.06 -3.71 21.59
CA LEU A 123 8.20 -4.60 22.39
C LEU A 123 7.32 -3.85 23.40
N TYR A 124 7.49 -2.53 23.56
CA TYR A 124 6.80 -1.76 24.60
C TYR A 124 5.57 -0.96 24.15
N CYS A 125 5.33 -0.76 22.85
CA CYS A 125 4.27 0.17 22.40
C CYS A 125 3.00 -0.49 21.83
N ARG A 126 2.86 -1.81 21.88
CA ARG A 126 1.68 -2.51 21.32
C ARG A 126 0.93 -3.43 22.28
N HIS A 127 1.15 -3.31 23.60
CA HIS A 127 0.37 -4.07 24.57
C HIS A 127 -0.86 -3.28 25.06
N PRO A 128 -2.11 -3.72 24.78
CA PRO A 128 -3.32 -2.98 25.17
C PRO A 128 -3.48 -2.83 26.69
N LEU A 129 -2.82 -3.68 27.49
CA LEU A 129 -2.88 -3.61 28.95
C LEU A 129 -2.05 -2.48 29.58
N LEU A 130 -0.99 -1.99 28.90
CA LEU A 130 -0.12 -0.92 29.45
C LEU A 130 -0.72 0.49 29.27
N ARG A 131 -1.61 0.68 28.29
CA ARG A 131 -2.33 1.95 28.10
C ARG A 131 -3.31 2.24 29.25
N GLN A 132 -3.90 1.19 29.83
CA GLN A 132 -4.79 1.34 31.00
C GLN A 132 -4.01 1.55 32.31
N ALA A 133 -2.84 0.92 32.43
CA ALA A 133 -1.98 1.08 33.61
C ALA A 133 -1.48 2.53 33.76
N LEU A 134 -1.13 3.20 32.66
CA LEU A 134 -0.67 4.59 32.67
C LEU A 134 -1.81 5.60 32.94
N LEU A 135 -3.02 5.34 32.45
CA LEU A 135 -4.21 6.19 32.68
C LEU A 135 -4.75 6.12 34.12
N ARG A 136 -4.50 5.01 34.84
CA ARG A 136 -4.84 4.90 36.28
C ARG A 136 -3.87 5.61 37.21
N LEU A 137 -2.64 5.87 36.76
CA LEU A 137 -1.63 6.59 37.56
C LEU A 137 -1.80 8.12 37.51
N ILE A 138 -2.50 8.63 36.50
CA ILE A 138 -2.73 10.09 36.30
C ILE A 138 -4.10 10.54 36.87
N SER A 139 -5.00 9.60 37.20
CA SER A 139 -6.36 9.88 37.72
C SER A 139 -6.59 9.43 39.17
N GLY A 140 -5.52 9.16 39.93
CA GLY A 140 -5.60 8.81 41.35
C GLY A 140 -5.73 10.05 42.25
N PRO A 141 -6.64 10.06 43.24
CA PRO A 141 -6.85 11.20 44.15
C PRO A 141 -5.78 11.22 45.25
N TRP A 142 -4.62 11.80 44.96
CA TRP A 142 -3.60 12.09 45.97
C TRP A 142 -3.10 13.52 45.82
N LEU A 143 -3.87 14.46 46.36
CA LEU A 143 -3.44 15.81 46.72
C LEU A 143 -4.56 16.45 47.55
N PHE A 144 -4.58 16.19 48.87
CA PHE A 144 -4.97 17.13 49.94
C PHE A 144 -5.00 16.39 51.30
N VAL A 145 -3.83 16.08 51.84
CA VAL A 145 -3.64 16.07 53.30
C VAL A 145 -2.35 16.82 53.55
N ALA A 146 -2.49 18.12 53.77
CA ALA A 146 -1.43 18.99 54.23
C ALA A 146 -1.91 19.73 55.48
N ALA A 147 -1.20 19.46 56.58
CA ALA A 147 -0.87 20.36 57.68
C ALA A 147 -2.01 20.96 58.53
N ARG A 148 -2.11 20.47 59.78
CA ARG A 148 -2.05 21.36 60.95
C ARG A 148 -1.49 20.64 62.17
N SER A 149 -0.28 21.04 62.57
CA SER A 149 0.37 20.73 63.83
C SER A 149 0.10 21.82 64.87
N SER A 150 -0.05 21.39 66.13
CA SER A 150 0.43 22.01 67.39
C SER A 150 0.03 23.47 67.73
N THR A 151 -0.67 23.69 68.86
CA THR A 151 -0.07 24.18 70.14
C THR A 151 -1.14 24.58 71.17
N SER A 152 -0.88 24.15 72.41
CA SER A 152 -1.30 24.65 73.74
C SER A 152 -2.74 24.51 74.23
#